data_AF-A0A321LC62-F1
#
_entry.id   AF-A0A321LC62-F1
#
_cell.length_a   1.000
_cell.length_b   1.000
_cell.length_c   1.000
_cell.angle_alpha   90.00
_cell.angle_beta   90.00
_cell.angle_gamma   90.00
#
_symmetry.space_group_name_H-M   'P 1'
#
loop_
_entity.id
_entity.type
_entity.pdbx_description
1 polymer ?
#
loop_
_entity_poly.entity_id
_entity_poly.type
_entity_poly.pdbx_seq_one_letter_code
_entity_poly.pdbx_strand_id
1 'polypeptide(L)'
;MRTSRIEIRGKDEFWSRAFHVEWGHQFPERTLKALHDETYIVDAEWMTDIERIASECFCRVMQAPDIPERRSWLRQFARPLRNK
;
A
#
# COMPACT_ATOMS: atom_id res chain seq x y z
N MET A 1 17.11 -10.94 -6.38
CA MET A 1 16.10 -10.11 -5.66
C MET A 1 14.75 -10.38 -6.28
N ARG A 2 13.75 -10.70 -5.46
CA ARG A 2 12.37 -10.94 -5.90
C ARG A 2 11.60 -9.65 -5.66
N THR A 3 11.06 -9.06 -6.72
CA THR A 3 10.23 -7.86 -6.60
C THR A 3 8.76 -8.22 -6.50
N SER A 4 7.96 -7.30 -5.97
CA SER A 4 6.50 -7.42 -5.90
C SER A 4 5.86 -6.11 -6.30
N ARG A 5 4.74 -6.21 -7.03
CA ARG A 5 3.91 -5.07 -7.38
C ARG A 5 2.86 -4.91 -6.29
N ILE A 6 2.79 -3.72 -5.72
CA ILE A 6 1.83 -3.39 -4.68
C ILE A 6 1.07 -2.12 -5.03
N GLU A 7 -0.13 -2.01 -4.49
CA GLU A 7 -0.93 -0.81 -4.49
C GLU A 7 -1.09 -0.32 -3.04
N ILE A 8 -0.84 0.96 -2.81
CA ILE A 8 -0.90 1.57 -1.48
C ILE A 8 -1.98 2.65 -1.50
N ARG A 9 -3.08 2.42 -0.80
CA ARG A 9 -4.20 3.36 -0.73
C ARG A 9 -4.35 3.92 0.67
N GLY A 10 -4.14 5.22 0.82
CA GLY A 10 -4.53 5.94 2.03
C GLY A 10 -6.04 6.08 2.15
N LYS A 11 -6.50 6.41 3.36
CA LYS A 11 -7.89 6.82 3.60
C LYS A 11 -8.26 8.09 2.82
N ASP A 12 -7.29 8.98 2.65
CA ASP A 12 -7.32 10.23 1.91
C ASP A 12 -5.89 10.62 1.48
N GLU A 13 -5.74 11.74 0.78
CA GLU A 13 -4.43 12.21 0.30
C GLU A 13 -3.44 12.44 1.44
N PHE A 14 -3.92 12.89 2.61
CA PHE A 14 -3.07 13.13 3.77
C PHE A 14 -2.41 11.83 4.24
N TRP A 15 -3.19 10.75 4.41
CA TRP A 15 -2.65 9.47 4.83
C TRP A 15 -1.76 8.81 3.78
N SER A 16 -2.09 8.93 2.48
CA SER A 16 -1.21 8.48 1.40
C SER A 16 0.15 9.19 1.46
N ARG A 17 0.17 10.51 1.71
CA ARG A 17 1.42 11.27 1.85
C ARG A 17 2.17 10.94 3.14
N ALA A 18 1.46 10.78 4.26
CA ALA A 18 2.05 10.41 5.54
C ALA A 18 2.82 9.09 5.45
N PHE A 19 2.26 8.09 4.75
CA PHE A 19 2.96 6.83 4.49
C PHE A 19 4.32 7.03 3.82
N HIS A 20 4.38 7.85 2.76
CA HIS A 20 5.64 8.07 2.04
C HIS A 20 6.69 8.81 2.87
N VAL A 21 6.24 9.76 3.71
CA VAL A 21 7.11 10.47 4.65
C VAL A 21 7.67 9.49 5.69
N GLU A 22 6.81 8.69 6.32
CA GLU A 22 7.23 7.73 7.34
C GLU A 22 8.15 6.65 6.76
N TRP A 23 7.82 6.15 5.56
CA TRP A 23 8.64 5.20 4.84
C TRP A 23 10.05 5.75 4.57
N GLY A 24 10.16 6.96 4.01
CA GLY A 24 11.44 7.60 3.72
C GLY A 24 12.24 7.94 4.98
N HIS A 25 11.57 8.23 6.09
CA HIS A 25 12.21 8.49 7.37
C HIS A 25 12.81 7.21 8.00
N GLN A 26 12.05 6.11 8.05
CA GLN A 26 12.51 4.86 8.66
C GLN A 26 13.47 4.07 7.76
N PHE A 27 13.32 4.18 6.43
CA PHE A 27 14.08 3.40 5.47
C PHE A 27 14.63 4.28 4.32
N PRO A 28 15.57 5.19 4.60
CA PRO A 28 16.05 6.17 3.61
C PRO A 28 16.69 5.54 2.37
N GLU A 29 17.28 4.34 2.51
CA GLU A 29 17.92 3.61 1.41
C GLU A 29 16.91 2.80 0.57
N ARG A 30 15.67 2.63 1.02
CA ARG A 30 14.65 1.79 0.35
C ARG A 30 13.69 2.66 -0.45
N THR A 31 13.92 2.79 -1.75
CA THR A 31 13.05 3.60 -2.62
C THR A 31 11.92 2.77 -3.25
N LEU A 32 10.67 3.17 -3.01
CA LEU A 32 9.50 2.61 -3.71
C LEU A 32 9.48 3.12 -5.15
N LYS A 33 9.52 2.22 -6.15
CA LYS A 33 9.50 2.64 -7.56
C LYS A 33 8.05 2.78 -8.04
N ALA A 34 7.60 4.00 -8.27
CA ALA A 34 6.28 4.24 -8.84
C ALA A 34 6.17 3.68 -10.26
N LEU A 35 5.06 3.01 -10.57
CA LEU A 35 4.73 2.55 -11.92
C LEU A 35 3.71 3.47 -12.59
N HIS A 36 2.50 3.49 -12.03
CA HIS A 36 1.40 4.36 -12.43
C HIS A 36 0.41 4.41 -11.27
N ASP A 37 -0.30 5.53 -11.13
CA ASP A 37 -1.27 5.76 -10.04
C ASP A 37 -0.65 5.46 -8.66
N GLU A 38 -1.41 4.80 -7.78
CA GLU A 38 -1.00 4.37 -6.44
C GLU A 38 -0.26 3.02 -6.43
N THR A 39 0.37 2.64 -7.56
CA THR A 39 1.06 1.34 -7.74
C THR A 39 2.58 1.48 -7.71
N TYR A 40 3.23 0.61 -6.94
CA TYR A 40 4.67 0.61 -6.69
C TYR A 40 5.29 -0.76 -6.93
N ILE A 41 6.55 -0.79 -7.37
CA ILE A 41 7.43 -1.96 -7.32
C ILE A 41 8.32 -1.84 -6.09
N VAL A 42 8.36 -2.92 -5.32
CA VAL A 42 9.15 -3.03 -4.09
C VAL A 42 9.90 -4.35 -4.07
N ASP A 43 10.97 -4.43 -3.27
CA ASP A 43 11.55 -5.73 -2.94
C ASP A 43 10.61 -6.51 -2.02
N ALA A 44 10.45 -7.81 -2.30
CA ALA A 44 9.52 -8.67 -1.57
C ALA A 44 9.89 -8.78 -0.08
N GLU A 45 11.17 -8.59 0.27
CA GLU A 45 11.63 -8.60 1.66
C GLU A 45 11.14 -7.38 2.45
N TRP A 46 10.73 -6.29 1.78
CA TRP A 46 10.22 -5.08 2.43
C TRP A 46 8.75 -5.19 2.81
N MET A 47 8.04 -6.23 2.37
CA MET A 47 6.58 -6.34 2.51
C MET A 47 6.13 -6.24 3.96
N THR A 48 6.81 -6.89 4.89
CA THR A 48 6.46 -6.83 6.32
C THR A 48 6.57 -5.41 6.89
N ASP A 49 7.60 -4.67 6.48
CA ASP A 49 7.78 -3.27 6.91
C ASP A 49 6.75 -2.34 6.27
N ILE A 50 6.44 -2.56 4.99
CA ILE A 50 5.43 -1.81 4.24
C ILE A 50 4.05 -2.01 4.88
N GLU A 51 3.67 -3.24 5.21
CA GLU A 51 2.39 -3.55 5.86
C GLU A 51 2.31 -2.89 7.26
N ARG A 52 3.41 -2.88 8.01
CA ARG A 52 3.48 -2.21 9.31
C ARG A 52 3.26 -0.70 9.18
N ILE A 53 4.04 -0.02 8.36
CA ILE A 53 3.91 1.44 8.17
C ILE A 53 2.54 1.79 7.60
N ALA A 54 2.01 0.98 6.68
CA ALA A 54 0.66 1.20 6.17
C ALA A 54 -0.40 1.12 7.27
N SER A 55 -0.30 0.16 8.20
CA SER A 55 -1.18 0.08 9.35
C SER A 55 -1.08 1.33 10.25
N GLU A 56 0.14 1.81 10.52
CA GLU A 56 0.41 3.02 11.31
C GLU A 56 -0.11 4.30 10.63
N CYS A 57 -0.08 4.35 9.30
CA CYS A 57 -0.54 5.49 8.50
C CYS A 57 -1.97 5.33 7.95
N PHE A 58 -2.78 4.41 8.50
CA PHE A 58 -4.16 4.17 8.03
C PHE A 58 -4.29 3.92 6.51
N CYS A 59 -3.26 3.32 5.92
CA CYS A 59 -3.20 2.90 4.54
C CYS A 59 -3.52 1.41 4.41
N ARG A 60 -3.98 1.02 3.22
CA ARG A 60 -4.15 -0.38 2.83
C ARG A 60 -3.14 -0.73 1.77
N VAL A 61 -2.46 -1.86 1.96
CA VAL A 61 -1.53 -2.44 0.98
C VAL A 61 -2.22 -3.61 0.32
N MET A 62 -2.22 -3.63 -1.00
CA MET A 62 -2.76 -4.74 -1.79
C MET A 62 -1.65 -5.23 -2.70
N GLN A 63 -1.36 -6.54 -2.69
CA GLN A 63 -0.52 -7.10 -3.74
C GLN A 63 -1.30 -7.02 -5.04
N ALA A 64 -0.77 -6.27 -6.00
CA ALA A 64 -1.39 -6.17 -7.31
C ALA A 64 -1.22 -7.52 -8.00
N PRO A 65 -2.31 -8.24 -8.34
CA PRO A 65 -2.19 -9.45 -9.13
C PRO A 65 -1.62 -9.09 -10.51
N ASP A 66 -0.91 -10.01 -11.15
CA ASP A 66 -0.51 -9.85 -12.56
C ASP A 66 -1.72 -9.81 -13.53
N ILE A 67 -2.96 -9.99 -13.03
CA ILE A 67 -4.19 -10.10 -13.82
C ILE A 67 -5.26 -9.10 -13.30
N PRO A 68 -5.72 -8.13 -14.12
CA PRO A 68 -6.64 -7.05 -13.74
C PRO A 68 -8.02 -7.49 -13.18
N GLU A 69 -8.47 -8.70 -13.50
CA GLU A 69 -9.85 -9.17 -13.28
C GLU A 69 -10.18 -9.52 -11.81
N ARG A 70 -9.17 -9.63 -10.94
CA ARG A 70 -9.36 -9.97 -9.51
C ARG A 70 -9.82 -8.81 -8.63
N ARG A 71 -10.00 -7.61 -9.18
CA ARG A 71 -10.48 -6.41 -8.47
C ARG A 71 -11.88 -6.55 -7.84
N SER A 72 -12.70 -7.55 -8.22
CA SER A 72 -14.07 -7.69 -7.69
C SER A 72 -14.19 -8.21 -6.24
N TRP A 73 -13.16 -8.81 -5.66
CA TRP A 73 -13.29 -9.50 -4.37
C TRP A 73 -13.08 -8.63 -3.12
N LEU A 74 -12.69 -7.36 -3.26
CA LEU A 74 -12.44 -6.46 -2.12
C LEU A 74 -13.62 -5.54 -1.76
N ARG A 75 -14.73 -5.61 -2.51
CA ARG A 75 -15.97 -4.88 -2.15
C ARG A 75 -16.62 -5.40 -0.85
N GLN A 76 -16.20 -6.55 -0.32
CA GLN A 76 -16.74 -7.16 0.91
C GLN A 76 -16.04 -6.73 2.20
N PHE A 77 -14.85 -6.12 2.14
CA PHE A 77 -14.13 -5.62 3.33
C PHE A 77 -14.22 -4.10 3.53
N ALA A 78 -14.93 -3.40 2.64
CA ALA A 78 -15.39 -2.03 2.85
C ALA A 78 -16.80 -2.04 3.45
N ARG A 79 -16.94 -2.63 4.64
CA ARG A 79 -18.13 -2.37 5.47
C ARG A 79 -17.98 -0.93 5.99
N PRO A 80 -18.91 -0.01 5.71
CA PRO A 80 -18.90 1.28 6.40
C PRO A 80 -19.17 0.99 7.87
N LEU A 81 -18.34 1.53 8.77
CA LEU A 81 -18.69 1.66 10.17
C LEU A 81 -19.88 2.64 10.26
N ARG A 82 -21.09 2.12 10.09
CA ARG A 82 -22.33 2.86 10.33
C ARG A 82 -22.69 2.65 11.79
N ASN A 83 -22.32 3.62 12.62
CA ASN A 83 -22.89 3.79 13.95
C ASN A 83 -24.28 4.43 13.78
N LYS A 84 -25.34 3.68 14.09
CA LYS A 84 -26.60 4.17 14.68
C LYS A 84 -27.52 2.98 14.95
#